data_AF-A0A6P0P271-F1
#
_entry.id   AF-A0A6P0P271-F1
#
_cell.length_a   1.000
_cell.length_b   1.000
_cell.length_c   1.000
_cell.angle_alpha   90.00
_cell.angle_beta   90.00
_cell.angle_gamma   90.00
#
_symmetry.space_group_name_H-M   'P 1'
#
loop_
_entity.id
_entity.type
_entity.pdbx_description
1 polymer ?
#
loop_
_entity_poly.entity_id
_entity_poly.type
_entity_poly.pdbx_seq_one_letter_code
_entity_poly.pdbx_strand_id
1 'polypeptide(L)'
;MEEILFTETLEIDETTVFSLGDEYATLDRSIVDAVKAEFKLGEIYLPVPEDYAFNVTGKEYSNNADKDTNGTPDPGQTLEWFGNGLTNDGFDYGIAGQVDAMANRGDAFFHAVIANQANLSFSTTFDDNIYFQTPSGWNGVDYTRDQIDLPGVPGPIDPGVLDVDALEVWGPVDANRFSIYGYPNVAVYDHNPVTGINTPLYFTPEIARAIGVPRTHWHLVNVDAMMTFGNDLIMFSVDPISEVGLDGGEIWVWDRAAGGAASFLDHGGNTFDTGFDVMGTFGTASENINALEAVQQYYIPWISPEFLIPTEIPSEGFIADPLPLSIEGF
;
A
#
# COMPACT_ATOMS: atom_id res chain seq x y z
N MET A 1 9.47 26.66 28.12
CA MET A 1 9.24 25.39 27.42
C MET A 1 10.29 25.34 26.35
N GLU A 2 11.28 24.46 26.52
CA GLU A 2 12.23 24.13 25.45
C GLU A 2 11.51 23.15 24.53
N GLU A 3 11.37 23.55 23.27
CA GLU A 3 10.87 22.71 22.19
C GLU A 3 12.04 21.82 21.76
N ILE A 4 11.98 20.54 22.13
CA ILE A 4 12.97 19.55 21.73
C ILE A 4 12.52 19.00 20.37
N LEU A 5 13.04 19.58 19.29
CA LEU A 5 12.91 19.07 17.93
C LEU A 5 13.83 17.84 17.78
N PHE A 6 13.22 16.65 17.72
CA PHE A 6 13.88 15.47 17.17
C PHE A 6 13.62 15.45 15.67
N THR A 7 14.62 15.85 14.89
CA THR A 7 14.68 15.63 13.44
C THR A 7 15.65 14.49 13.18
N GLU A 8 15.19 13.24 13.24
CA GLU A 8 15.88 12.17 12.54
C GLU A 8 15.36 12.16 11.10
N THR A 9 16.22 12.58 10.18
CA THR A 9 15.94 12.55 8.74
C THR A 9 16.28 11.13 8.27
N LEU A 10 15.33 10.40 7.68
CA LEU A 10 15.66 9.18 6.97
C LEU A 10 16.41 9.60 5.70
N GLU A 11 17.71 9.31 5.65
CA GLU A 11 18.49 9.50 4.42
C GLU A 11 18.12 8.39 3.43
N ILE A 12 17.36 8.72 2.38
CA ILE A 12 17.40 7.92 1.16
C ILE A 12 18.83 8.03 0.65
N ASP A 13 19.52 6.90 0.68
CA ASP A 13 20.88 6.75 0.23
C ASP A 13 20.99 5.70 -0.88
N GLU A 14 22.21 5.50 -1.35
CA GLU A 14 22.55 4.53 -2.40
C GLU A 14 22.29 3.06 -2.01
N THR A 15 21.91 2.79 -0.76
CA THR A 15 21.51 1.46 -0.26
C THR A 15 19.99 1.27 -0.21
N THR A 16 19.21 2.33 -0.43
CA THR A 16 17.75 2.24 -0.56
C THR A 16 17.41 1.53 -1.87
N VAL A 17 16.75 0.36 -1.75
CA VAL A 17 16.40 -0.49 -2.89
C VAL A 17 14.97 -0.17 -3.32
N PHE A 18 14.81 0.19 -4.58
CA PHE A 18 13.50 0.39 -5.20
C PHE A 18 13.17 -0.84 -6.04
N SER A 19 11.95 -1.35 -5.88
CA SER A 19 11.40 -2.44 -6.68
C SER A 19 10.65 -1.85 -7.88
N LEU A 20 10.90 -2.42 -9.06
CA LEU A 20 10.12 -2.16 -10.28
C LEU A 20 9.74 -3.53 -10.84
N GLY A 21 8.73 -4.18 -10.24
CA GLY A 21 8.36 -5.56 -10.57
C GLY A 21 9.44 -6.60 -10.20
N ASP A 22 10.06 -7.22 -11.22
CA ASP A 22 11.11 -8.26 -11.04
C ASP A 22 12.54 -7.70 -10.97
N GLU A 23 12.72 -6.39 -11.19
CA GLU A 23 14.02 -5.72 -11.17
C GLU A 23 14.19 -4.91 -9.88
N TYR A 24 15.41 -4.96 -9.34
CA TYR A 24 15.82 -4.15 -8.19
C TYR A 24 16.86 -3.14 -8.67
N ALA A 25 16.64 -1.87 -8.35
CA ALA A 25 17.61 -0.82 -8.62
C ALA A 25 17.96 -0.08 -7.32
N THR A 26 19.23 0.28 -7.20
CA THR A 26 19.65 1.35 -6.29
C THR A 26 19.69 2.65 -7.10
N LEU A 27 19.28 3.76 -6.47
CA LEU A 27 19.32 5.05 -7.15
C LEU A 27 20.76 5.53 -7.29
N ASP A 28 21.12 5.97 -8.49
CA ASP A 28 22.33 6.79 -8.68
C ASP A 28 22.17 8.10 -7.89
N ARG A 29 23.27 8.63 -7.34
CA ARG A 29 23.29 9.84 -6.51
C ARG A 29 22.59 11.04 -7.16
N SER A 30 22.66 11.15 -8.49
CA SER A 30 21.98 12.22 -9.24
C SER A 30 20.46 12.04 -9.33
N ILE A 31 19.98 10.79 -9.23
CA ILE A 31 18.55 10.46 -9.18
C ILE A 31 18.03 10.56 -7.75
N VAL A 32 18.82 10.20 -6.73
CA VAL A 32 18.48 10.48 -5.32
C VAL A 32 18.18 11.96 -5.11
N ASP A 33 18.98 12.85 -5.70
CA ASP A 33 18.77 14.29 -5.62
C ASP A 33 17.54 14.78 -6.42
N ALA A 34 17.11 14.05 -7.45
CA ALA A 34 15.92 14.34 -8.24
C ALA A 34 14.62 13.77 -7.64
N VAL A 35 14.66 12.54 -7.11
CA VAL A 35 13.56 11.89 -6.37
C VAL A 35 13.28 12.65 -5.07
N LYS A 36 14.32 13.21 -4.43
CA LYS A 36 14.18 14.18 -3.33
C LYS A 36 13.34 15.41 -3.70
N ALA A 37 13.32 15.80 -4.97
CA ALA A 37 12.55 16.94 -5.49
C ALA A 37 11.14 16.56 -5.97
N GLU A 38 10.86 15.27 -6.21
CA GLU A 38 9.54 14.74 -6.61
C GLU A 38 8.69 14.32 -5.40
N PHE A 39 9.27 14.31 -4.18
CA PHE A 39 8.49 14.22 -2.95
C PHE A 39 7.51 15.38 -2.83
N LYS A 40 6.24 15.03 -2.58
CA LYS A 40 5.08 15.90 -2.44
C LYS A 40 5.48 17.31 -1.97
N LEU A 41 5.20 18.29 -2.84
CA LEU A 41 4.97 19.67 -2.47
C LEU A 41 3.82 19.68 -1.43
N GLY A 42 4.15 19.42 -0.17
CA GLY A 42 3.29 19.64 0.97
C GLY A 42 3.09 21.14 1.11
N GLU A 43 1.84 21.59 0.93
CA GLU A 43 1.33 22.89 1.34
C GLU A 43 2.07 24.15 0.83
N ILE A 44 2.51 24.15 -0.42
CA ILE A 44 2.45 25.44 -1.15
C ILE A 44 1.02 25.57 -1.63
N TYR A 45 0.25 26.48 -1.02
CA TYR A 45 -0.96 27.06 -1.57
C TYR A 45 -0.59 27.87 -2.85
N LEU A 46 -0.05 27.19 -3.86
CA LEU A 46 -0.14 27.69 -5.20
C LEU A 46 -1.60 27.45 -5.60
N PRO A 47 -2.29 28.44 -6.17
CA PRO A 47 -3.54 28.17 -6.87
C PRO A 47 -3.20 27.33 -8.09
N VAL A 48 -2.98 26.03 -7.87
CA VAL A 48 -2.98 25.03 -8.93
C VAL A 48 -4.44 24.99 -9.40
N PRO A 49 -4.73 25.16 -10.69
CA PRO A 49 -6.09 25.04 -11.19
C PRO A 49 -6.72 23.74 -10.68
N GLU A 50 -8.00 23.77 -10.30
CA GLU A 50 -8.79 22.62 -9.85
C GLU A 50 -8.66 21.39 -10.79
N ASP A 51 -8.25 21.62 -12.04
CA ASP A 51 -8.06 20.63 -13.10
C ASP A 51 -6.70 19.89 -13.06
N TYR A 52 -5.81 20.20 -12.10
CA TYR A 52 -4.49 19.57 -11.94
C TYR A 52 -4.39 18.77 -10.62
N ALA A 53 -5.47 18.10 -10.23
CA ALA A 53 -5.36 17.00 -9.29
C ALA A 53 -4.36 15.99 -9.88
N PHE A 54 -3.17 15.90 -9.28
CA PHE A 54 -2.09 15.06 -9.75
C PHE A 54 -2.58 13.61 -9.81
N ASN A 55 -2.78 13.08 -11.02
CA ASN A 55 -2.92 11.65 -11.26
C ASN A 55 -1.61 10.99 -10.80
N VAL A 56 -1.56 10.59 -9.53
CA VAL A 56 -0.49 9.71 -9.03
C VAL A 56 -0.93 8.31 -9.44
N THR A 57 -0.38 7.84 -10.55
CA THR A 57 -0.62 6.48 -11.06
C THR A 57 -0.04 5.43 -10.11
N GLY A 58 -0.56 4.20 -10.22
CA GLY A 58 -0.03 3.03 -9.49
C GLY A 58 -0.51 2.91 -8.05
N LYS A 59 -1.64 3.54 -7.74
CA LYS A 59 -2.40 3.19 -6.54
C LYS A 59 -3.50 2.23 -6.96
N GLU A 60 -3.64 1.15 -6.23
CA GLU A 60 -4.63 0.13 -6.49
C GLU A 60 -5.39 -0.20 -5.20
N TYR A 61 -6.61 -0.68 -5.37
CA TYR A 61 -7.35 -1.33 -4.31
C TYR A 61 -8.28 -2.42 -4.82
N SER A 62 -8.78 -3.26 -3.91
CA SER A 62 -9.99 -4.04 -4.14
C SER A 62 -11.14 -3.53 -3.27
N ASN A 63 -12.36 -3.97 -3.59
CA ASN A 63 -13.57 -3.54 -2.89
C ASN A 63 -14.41 -4.78 -2.58
N ASN A 64 -15.36 -4.67 -1.66
CA ASN A 64 -16.20 -5.80 -1.29
C ASN A 64 -16.98 -6.34 -2.50
N ALA A 65 -16.83 -7.65 -2.75
CA ALA A 65 -17.24 -8.42 -3.94
C ALA A 65 -16.42 -8.24 -5.22
N ASP A 66 -15.35 -7.43 -5.19
CA ASP A 66 -14.53 -6.90 -6.29
C ASP A 66 -15.37 -6.32 -7.45
N LYS A 67 -15.04 -5.12 -7.94
CA LYS A 67 -15.79 -4.49 -9.02
C LYS A 67 -14.88 -3.97 -10.11
N ASP A 68 -15.37 -3.98 -11.34
CA ASP A 68 -14.81 -3.18 -12.43
C ASP A 68 -15.10 -1.69 -12.23
N THR A 69 -14.46 -0.83 -13.03
CA THR A 69 -14.63 0.63 -12.98
C THR A 69 -16.07 1.09 -13.29
N ASN A 70 -16.93 0.20 -13.79
CA ASN A 70 -18.35 0.46 -14.03
C ASN A 70 -19.26 -0.04 -12.90
N GLY A 71 -18.69 -0.60 -11.83
CA GLY A 71 -19.40 -1.19 -10.69
C GLY A 71 -19.96 -2.59 -10.94
N THR A 72 -19.56 -3.28 -12.01
CA THR A 72 -19.91 -4.68 -12.27
C THR A 72 -19.02 -5.58 -11.43
N PRO A 73 -19.55 -6.57 -10.69
CA PRO A 73 -18.71 -7.49 -9.94
C PRO A 73 -17.74 -8.27 -10.83
N ASP A 74 -16.45 -8.23 -10.50
CA ASP A 74 -15.39 -8.98 -11.17
C ASP A 74 -14.37 -9.53 -10.15
N PRO A 75 -14.67 -10.66 -9.48
CA PRO A 75 -13.79 -11.27 -8.49
C PRO A 75 -12.39 -11.54 -9.04
N GLY A 76 -11.37 -11.05 -8.36
CA GLY A 76 -9.97 -11.15 -8.78
C GLY A 76 -9.44 -9.89 -9.48
N GLN A 77 -10.29 -8.90 -9.73
CA GLN A 77 -9.95 -7.60 -10.31
C GLN A 77 -9.68 -6.56 -9.22
N THR A 78 -8.59 -5.82 -9.34
CA THR A 78 -8.33 -4.57 -8.59
C THR A 78 -8.73 -3.37 -9.43
N LEU A 79 -8.82 -2.21 -8.79
CA LEU A 79 -9.04 -0.92 -9.42
C LEU A 79 -7.84 -0.02 -9.20
N GLU A 80 -7.35 0.59 -10.27
CA GLU A 80 -6.45 1.73 -10.15
C GLU A 80 -7.25 2.96 -9.72
N TRP A 81 -6.73 3.78 -8.79
CA TRP A 81 -7.29 5.10 -8.50
C TRP A 81 -6.29 6.23 -8.68
N PHE A 82 -6.82 7.44 -8.90
CA PHE A 82 -5.99 8.62 -9.18
C PHE A 82 -5.99 9.68 -8.07
N GLY A 83 -6.72 9.46 -6.96
CA GLY A 83 -6.81 10.41 -5.85
C GLY A 83 -7.78 11.58 -6.09
N ASN A 84 -8.53 11.54 -7.20
CA ASN A 84 -9.58 12.50 -7.57
C ASN A 84 -10.96 11.82 -7.72
N GLY A 85 -11.08 10.58 -7.22
CA GLY A 85 -12.28 9.78 -7.28
C GLY A 85 -12.54 9.11 -8.63
N LEU A 86 -11.65 9.24 -9.60
CA LEU A 86 -11.69 8.45 -10.83
C LEU A 86 -10.91 7.15 -10.63
N THR A 87 -11.43 6.08 -11.23
CA THR A 87 -10.81 4.76 -11.26
C THR A 87 -10.64 4.25 -12.70
N ASN A 88 -9.77 3.26 -12.87
CA ASN A 88 -9.70 2.38 -14.02
C ASN A 88 -9.67 0.93 -13.54
N ASP A 89 -9.96 -0.02 -14.42
CA ASP A 89 -9.66 -1.43 -14.16
C ASP A 89 -8.15 -1.59 -13.99
N GLY A 90 -7.74 -2.20 -12.87
CA GLY A 90 -6.35 -2.50 -12.55
C GLY A 90 -5.97 -3.93 -12.91
N PHE A 91 -5.24 -4.59 -12.02
CA PHE A 91 -4.82 -5.97 -12.17
C PHE A 91 -6.00 -6.96 -12.12
N ASP A 92 -6.02 -7.95 -13.02
CA ASP A 92 -6.91 -9.12 -12.93
C ASP A 92 -6.05 -10.38 -12.74
N TYR A 93 -6.15 -10.98 -11.55
CA TYR A 93 -5.38 -12.17 -11.18
C TYR A 93 -5.88 -13.44 -11.87
N GLY A 94 -6.99 -13.41 -12.61
CA GLY A 94 -7.53 -14.54 -13.37
C GLY A 94 -7.92 -15.73 -12.49
N ILE A 95 -8.26 -15.45 -11.22
CA ILE A 95 -8.58 -16.44 -10.20
C ILE A 95 -9.97 -16.14 -9.63
N ALA A 96 -10.75 -17.18 -9.34
CA ALA A 96 -12.06 -16.99 -8.74
C ALA A 96 -11.95 -16.66 -7.25
N GLY A 97 -12.59 -15.58 -6.80
CA GLY A 97 -12.65 -15.18 -5.39
C GLY A 97 -12.30 -13.70 -5.24
N GLN A 98 -12.65 -13.13 -4.09
CA GLN A 98 -12.36 -11.73 -3.81
C GLN A 98 -10.88 -11.55 -3.45
N VAL A 99 -10.23 -10.51 -3.97
CA VAL A 99 -8.89 -10.11 -3.51
C VAL A 99 -9.03 -9.43 -2.15
N ASP A 100 -8.50 -10.05 -1.09
CA ASP A 100 -8.62 -9.52 0.28
C ASP A 100 -7.43 -8.65 0.65
N ALA A 101 -6.24 -9.14 0.33
CA ALA A 101 -4.99 -8.44 0.58
C ALA A 101 -4.17 -8.43 -0.70
N MET A 102 -3.39 -7.36 -0.89
CA MET A 102 -2.39 -7.30 -1.93
C MET A 102 -1.17 -6.54 -1.44
N ALA A 103 -0.06 -6.74 -2.13
CA ALA A 103 1.18 -6.01 -1.88
C ALA A 103 2.13 -6.17 -3.05
N ASN A 104 3.07 -5.25 -3.12
CA ASN A 104 4.31 -5.42 -3.84
C ASN A 104 5.25 -6.43 -3.15
N ARG A 105 5.95 -7.24 -3.95
CA ARG A 105 7.02 -8.17 -3.49
C ARG A 105 8.11 -7.44 -2.69
N GLY A 106 8.34 -6.16 -2.97
CA GLY A 106 9.41 -5.37 -2.39
C GLY A 106 8.90 -4.01 -1.97
N ASP A 107 8.00 -3.98 -1.00
CA ASP A 107 7.45 -2.75 -0.46
C ASP A 107 8.59 -1.87 0.11
N ALA A 108 8.68 -0.66 -0.41
CA ALA A 108 9.81 0.24 -0.16
C ALA A 108 9.88 0.70 1.31
N PHE A 109 8.76 0.71 2.01
CA PHE A 109 8.66 1.21 3.38
C PHE A 109 8.41 0.12 4.42
N PHE A 110 8.35 -1.14 4.02
CA PHE A 110 8.22 -2.30 4.89
C PHE A 110 9.09 -2.22 6.16
N HIS A 111 10.41 -2.05 5.98
CA HIS A 111 11.34 -1.95 7.09
C HIS A 111 11.19 -0.65 7.89
N ALA A 112 10.81 0.45 7.25
CA ALA A 112 10.60 1.72 7.90
C ALA A 112 9.35 1.69 8.81
N VAL A 113 8.28 1.00 8.43
CA VAL A 113 7.12 0.80 9.32
C VAL A 113 7.49 -0.03 10.53
N ILE A 114 8.20 -1.16 10.35
CA ILE A 114 8.68 -2.01 11.45
C ILE A 114 9.59 -1.22 12.40
N ALA A 115 10.42 -0.33 11.86
CA ALA A 115 11.29 0.52 12.64
C ALA A 115 10.58 1.74 13.25
N ASN A 116 9.27 1.90 13.04
CA ASN A 116 8.48 3.06 13.46
C ASN A 116 9.06 4.38 12.90
N GLN A 117 9.29 4.43 11.59
CA GLN A 117 9.92 5.55 10.85
C GLN A 117 9.13 6.05 9.63
N ALA A 118 8.17 5.27 9.13
CA ALA A 118 7.21 5.68 8.10
C ALA A 118 5.81 5.78 8.70
N ASN A 119 4.83 6.38 8.01
CA ASN A 119 3.45 6.26 8.45
C ASN A 119 2.90 4.92 7.98
N LEU A 120 2.13 4.28 8.85
CA LEU A 120 1.30 3.14 8.52
C LEU A 120 -0.04 3.65 7.99
N SER A 121 -0.46 3.22 6.80
CA SER A 121 -1.78 3.48 6.23
C SER A 121 -2.57 2.19 6.17
N PHE A 122 -3.87 2.25 6.49
CA PHE A 122 -4.73 1.07 6.51
C PHE A 122 -6.20 1.43 6.39
N SER A 123 -7.04 0.46 6.08
CA SER A 123 -8.50 0.54 6.14
C SER A 123 -9.04 -0.54 7.07
N THR A 124 -10.34 -0.49 7.36
CA THR A 124 -11.03 -1.55 8.11
C THR A 124 -12.30 -1.96 7.38
N THR A 125 -12.81 -3.17 7.63
CA THR A 125 -14.04 -3.64 7.00
C THR A 125 -15.21 -2.65 7.17
N PHE A 126 -15.97 -2.48 6.10
CA PHE A 126 -17.10 -1.55 5.98
C PHE A 126 -16.69 -0.08 6.13
N ASP A 127 -15.45 0.26 5.77
CA ASP A 127 -14.95 1.62 5.75
C ASP A 127 -14.54 2.04 4.34
N ASP A 128 -14.96 3.23 3.95
CA ASP A 128 -14.70 3.81 2.64
C ASP A 128 -13.56 4.83 2.66
N ASN A 129 -12.82 4.90 3.77
CA ASN A 129 -11.66 5.75 3.96
C ASN A 129 -10.41 4.91 4.23
N ILE A 130 -9.26 5.53 3.96
CA ILE A 130 -7.94 5.05 4.35
C ILE A 130 -7.46 5.93 5.48
N TYR A 131 -7.09 5.30 6.59
CA TYR A 131 -6.55 5.93 7.77
C TYR A 131 -5.03 5.86 7.76
N PHE A 132 -4.39 6.69 8.57
CA PHE A 132 -2.97 6.55 8.84
C PHE A 132 -2.66 6.71 10.32
N GLN A 133 -1.52 6.15 10.73
CA GLN A 133 -0.83 6.44 11.97
C GLN A 133 0.63 6.81 11.67
N THR A 134 1.11 7.87 12.32
CA THR A 134 2.51 8.30 12.23
C THR A 134 3.38 7.62 13.29
N PRO A 135 4.72 7.64 13.12
CA PRO A 135 5.66 7.21 14.15
C PRO A 135 5.47 7.82 15.54
N SER A 136 4.92 9.04 15.59
CA SER A 136 4.67 9.79 16.83
C SER A 136 3.34 9.43 17.51
N GLY A 137 2.53 8.58 16.88
CA GLY A 137 1.19 8.19 17.34
C GLY A 137 0.08 9.13 16.91
N TRP A 138 0.37 10.21 16.18
CA TRP A 138 -0.67 11.00 15.52
C TRP A 138 -1.38 10.17 14.45
N ASN A 139 -2.69 10.29 14.35
CA ASN A 139 -3.53 9.55 13.40
C ASN A 139 -4.58 10.45 12.73
N GLY A 140 -5.18 9.94 11.66
CA GLY A 140 -6.22 10.62 10.91
C GLY A 140 -6.63 9.86 9.65
N VAL A 141 -7.31 10.56 8.75
CA VAL A 141 -7.71 10.06 7.43
C VAL A 141 -6.66 10.50 6.39
N ASP A 142 -6.08 9.54 5.67
CA ASP A 142 -5.14 9.75 4.56
C ASP A 142 -5.89 10.05 3.26
N TYR A 143 -6.89 9.21 2.96
CA TYR A 143 -7.74 9.36 1.78
C TYR A 143 -9.20 9.12 2.14
N THR A 144 -10.05 10.01 1.64
CA THR A 144 -11.51 9.90 1.78
C THR A 144 -12.11 9.12 0.63
N ARG A 145 -13.33 8.59 0.83
CA ARG A 145 -14.17 7.96 -0.22
C ARG A 145 -14.10 8.69 -1.57
N ASP A 146 -14.31 10.01 -1.54
CA ASP A 146 -14.39 10.85 -2.75
C ASP A 146 -13.05 11.03 -3.46
N GLN A 147 -11.93 10.79 -2.77
CA GLN A 147 -10.60 10.77 -3.39
C GLN A 147 -10.27 9.41 -3.99
N ILE A 148 -10.78 8.35 -3.37
CA ILE A 148 -10.56 6.96 -3.76
C ILE A 148 -11.38 6.62 -5.01
N ASP A 149 -12.71 6.64 -4.89
CA ASP A 149 -13.61 6.23 -5.97
C ASP A 149 -15.00 6.83 -5.76
N LEU A 150 -15.32 7.80 -6.61
CA LEU A 150 -16.58 8.53 -6.57
C LEU A 150 -17.71 7.68 -7.16
N PRO A 151 -18.92 7.75 -6.57
CA PRO A 151 -20.09 7.13 -7.18
C PRO A 151 -20.30 7.64 -8.62
N GLY A 152 -20.45 6.71 -9.57
CA GLY A 152 -20.59 7.03 -10.99
C GLY A 152 -21.89 7.81 -11.31
N VAL A 153 -21.78 8.87 -12.11
CA VAL A 153 -22.94 9.59 -12.69
C VAL A 153 -22.68 9.90 -14.17
N PRO A 154 -23.58 9.60 -15.14
CA PRO A 154 -24.80 8.78 -15.09
C PRO A 154 -24.65 7.46 -15.87
N GLY A 155 -24.84 6.33 -15.21
CA GLY A 155 -24.71 4.98 -15.78
C GLY A 155 -25.15 3.91 -14.79
N PRO A 156 -24.91 2.60 -15.02
CA PRO A 156 -25.12 1.57 -13.99
C PRO A 156 -24.53 2.06 -12.66
N ILE A 157 -25.27 1.76 -11.58
CA ILE A 157 -25.09 2.36 -10.24
C ILE A 157 -23.77 1.84 -9.67
N ASP A 158 -22.65 2.45 -10.06
CA ASP A 158 -21.41 2.31 -9.33
C ASP A 158 -21.55 3.07 -8.01
N PRO A 159 -21.60 2.39 -6.86
CA PRO A 159 -21.69 3.07 -5.59
C PRO A 159 -20.41 3.84 -5.25
N GLY A 160 -19.31 3.67 -6.00
CA GLY A 160 -17.97 4.09 -5.59
C GLY A 160 -17.37 3.08 -4.61
N VAL A 161 -16.34 3.49 -3.86
CA VAL A 161 -15.77 2.64 -2.82
C VAL A 161 -16.75 2.45 -1.66
N LEU A 162 -16.93 1.21 -1.22
CA LEU A 162 -17.77 0.87 -0.06
C LEU A 162 -16.94 0.24 1.06
N ASP A 163 -15.87 -0.42 0.68
CA ASP A 163 -14.88 -1.08 1.51
C ASP A 163 -13.56 -0.93 0.76
N VAL A 164 -12.52 -0.43 1.43
CA VAL A 164 -11.17 -0.54 0.87
C VAL A 164 -10.60 -1.85 1.39
N ASP A 165 -10.53 -2.84 0.51
CA ASP A 165 -9.76 -4.07 0.73
C ASP A 165 -8.47 -3.97 -0.09
N ALA A 166 -7.45 -4.78 0.24
CA ALA A 166 -6.20 -4.93 -0.50
C ALA A 166 -5.61 -3.61 -1.03
N LEU A 167 -4.62 -3.00 -0.38
CA LEU A 167 -4.15 -1.65 -0.72
C LEU A 167 -2.73 -1.66 -1.29
N GLU A 168 -2.52 -0.89 -2.35
CA GLU A 168 -1.19 -0.47 -2.82
C GLU A 168 -1.27 1.04 -3.12
N VAL A 169 -0.39 1.87 -2.53
CA VAL A 169 -0.46 3.33 -2.75
C VAL A 169 0.75 3.94 -3.46
N TRP A 170 1.74 3.15 -3.84
CA TRP A 170 2.90 3.63 -4.60
C TRP A 170 3.41 2.58 -5.58
N GLY A 171 4.27 3.04 -6.50
CA GLY A 171 4.91 2.17 -7.48
C GLY A 171 4.17 2.16 -8.82
N PRO A 172 4.66 1.39 -9.81
CA PRO A 172 3.84 1.01 -10.95
C PRO A 172 2.67 0.11 -10.51
N VAL A 173 1.80 -0.29 -11.44
CA VAL A 173 0.81 -1.36 -11.20
C VAL A 173 1.59 -2.67 -11.07
N ASP A 174 2.02 -3.01 -9.86
CA ASP A 174 2.88 -4.16 -9.61
C ASP A 174 2.51 -4.99 -8.38
N ALA A 175 1.28 -4.85 -7.86
CA ALA A 175 0.72 -5.62 -6.75
C ALA A 175 0.73 -7.13 -7.07
N ASN A 176 1.90 -7.74 -6.93
CA ASN A 176 2.24 -9.07 -7.42
C ASN A 176 2.22 -10.11 -6.28
N ARG A 177 1.71 -9.72 -5.12
CA ARG A 177 1.29 -10.57 -4.03
C ARG A 177 -0.17 -10.32 -3.80
N PHE A 178 -0.94 -11.38 -3.62
CA PHE A 178 -2.34 -11.25 -3.24
C PHE A 178 -2.82 -12.42 -2.38
N SER A 179 -3.84 -12.20 -1.55
CA SER A 179 -4.64 -13.24 -0.89
C SER A 179 -6.02 -13.31 -1.55
N ILE A 180 -6.72 -14.42 -1.34
CA ILE A 180 -8.10 -14.58 -1.82
C ILE A 180 -8.99 -14.98 -0.66
N TYR A 181 -10.07 -14.24 -0.46
CA TYR A 181 -11.06 -14.49 0.58
C TYR A 181 -11.55 -15.94 0.53
N GLY A 182 -11.51 -16.60 1.69
CA GLY A 182 -12.10 -17.93 1.87
C GLY A 182 -11.38 -19.08 1.16
N TYR A 183 -10.12 -18.90 0.68
CA TYR A 183 -9.31 -19.98 0.12
C TYR A 183 -8.43 -20.64 1.21
N PRO A 184 -8.82 -21.82 1.75
CA PRO A 184 -8.28 -22.30 3.02
C PRO A 184 -6.88 -22.97 2.93
N ASN A 185 -6.28 -23.04 1.74
CA ASN A 185 -5.03 -23.77 1.51
C ASN A 185 -3.84 -22.84 1.27
N VAL A 186 -4.04 -21.74 0.56
CA VAL A 186 -3.00 -20.77 0.18
C VAL A 186 -3.41 -19.45 0.79
N ALA A 187 -2.57 -18.92 1.67
CA ALA A 187 -2.80 -17.63 2.30
C ALA A 187 -2.41 -16.48 1.37
N VAL A 188 -1.31 -16.66 0.61
CA VAL A 188 -0.80 -15.64 -0.30
C VAL A 188 -0.23 -16.30 -1.54
N TYR A 189 -0.55 -15.73 -2.69
CA TYR A 189 -0.01 -16.07 -4.00
C TYR A 189 1.07 -15.06 -4.42
N ASP A 190 2.06 -15.56 -5.15
CA ASP A 190 3.01 -14.78 -5.97
C ASP A 190 2.47 -14.79 -7.41
N HIS A 191 2.07 -13.61 -7.89
CA HIS A 191 1.62 -13.38 -9.25
C HIS A 191 2.81 -13.03 -10.16
N ASN A 192 2.93 -13.71 -11.31
CA ASN A 192 3.88 -13.32 -12.34
C ASN A 192 3.17 -12.52 -13.46
N PRO A 193 3.34 -11.18 -13.51
CA PRO A 193 2.59 -10.33 -14.45
C PRO A 193 2.94 -10.58 -15.92
N VAL A 194 4.11 -11.17 -16.20
CA VAL A 194 4.55 -11.49 -17.57
C VAL A 194 3.84 -12.74 -18.10
N THR A 195 3.60 -13.73 -17.25
CA THR A 195 3.05 -15.04 -17.64
C THR A 195 1.59 -15.22 -17.24
N GLY A 196 1.07 -14.37 -16.34
CA GLY A 196 -0.25 -14.49 -15.73
C GLY A 196 -0.38 -15.68 -14.76
N ILE A 197 0.73 -16.30 -14.35
CA ILE A 197 0.72 -17.49 -13.49
C ILE A 197 0.73 -17.07 -12.02
N ASN A 198 -0.23 -17.61 -11.27
CA ASN A 198 -0.29 -17.53 -9.81
C ASN A 198 0.41 -18.74 -9.18
N THR A 199 1.37 -18.51 -8.30
CA THR A 199 2.08 -19.56 -7.56
C THR A 199 1.87 -19.41 -6.06
N PRO A 200 1.56 -20.48 -5.30
CA PRO A 200 1.45 -20.37 -3.85
C PRO A 200 2.76 -19.91 -3.21
N LEU A 201 2.73 -18.82 -2.44
CA LEU A 201 3.89 -18.29 -1.73
C LEU A 201 3.86 -18.66 -0.25
N TYR A 202 2.72 -18.40 0.42
CA TYR A 202 2.48 -18.76 1.81
C TYR A 202 1.24 -19.65 1.91
N PHE A 203 1.33 -20.72 2.70
CA PHE A 203 0.19 -21.62 2.91
C PHE A 203 -0.57 -21.24 4.20
N THR A 204 -1.88 -21.42 4.23
CA THR A 204 -2.71 -21.11 5.41
C THR A 204 -2.23 -21.83 6.69
N PRO A 205 -1.88 -23.13 6.67
CA PRO A 205 -1.29 -23.82 7.82
C PRO A 205 0.04 -23.25 8.33
N GLU A 206 0.77 -22.54 7.48
CA GLU A 206 2.05 -21.92 7.81
C GLU A 206 1.81 -20.60 8.55
N ILE A 207 0.99 -19.71 8.01
CA ILE A 207 0.57 -18.46 8.67
C ILE A 207 -0.09 -18.77 10.01
N ALA A 208 -1.06 -19.69 10.03
CA ALA A 208 -1.77 -20.08 11.25
C ALA A 208 -0.83 -20.59 12.36
N ARG A 209 0.26 -21.28 11.99
CA ARG A 209 1.28 -21.71 12.95
C ARG A 209 2.11 -20.53 13.45
N ALA A 210 2.49 -19.60 12.56
CA ALA A 210 3.29 -18.43 12.89
C ALA A 210 2.60 -17.56 13.94
N ILE A 211 1.28 -17.37 13.83
CA ILE A 211 0.47 -16.57 14.77
C ILE A 211 -0.12 -17.39 15.94
N GLY A 212 0.25 -18.68 16.07
CA GLY A 212 -0.15 -19.51 17.20
C GLY A 212 -1.61 -20.00 17.20
N VAL A 213 -2.32 -19.92 16.08
CA VAL A 213 -3.68 -20.44 15.94
C VAL A 213 -3.67 -21.98 16.08
N PRO A 214 -4.52 -22.58 16.95
CA PRO A 214 -4.63 -24.03 17.09
C PRO A 214 -5.04 -24.70 15.77
N ARG A 215 -4.51 -25.90 15.53
CA ARG A 215 -4.76 -26.66 14.29
C ARG A 215 -6.22 -26.88 13.94
N THR A 216 -7.12 -26.92 14.92
CA THR A 216 -8.57 -27.06 14.70
C THR A 216 -9.20 -25.85 14.02
N HIS A 217 -8.53 -24.68 14.06
CA HIS A 217 -9.01 -23.40 13.53
C HIS A 217 -8.16 -22.86 12.37
N TRP A 218 -7.19 -23.63 11.85
CA TRP A 218 -6.33 -23.17 10.73
C TRP A 218 -7.13 -22.80 9.47
N HIS A 219 -8.31 -23.39 9.27
CA HIS A 219 -9.17 -23.10 8.14
C HIS A 219 -9.90 -21.75 8.24
N LEU A 220 -9.84 -21.08 9.39
CA LEU A 220 -10.40 -19.75 9.63
C LEU A 220 -9.38 -18.64 9.39
N VAL A 221 -8.09 -18.99 9.22
CA VAL A 221 -7.06 -18.00 8.94
C VAL A 221 -7.19 -17.56 7.49
N ASN A 222 -7.47 -16.28 7.31
CA ASN A 222 -7.57 -15.62 6.03
C ASN A 222 -6.77 -14.32 6.12
N VAL A 223 -5.83 -14.09 5.20
CA VAL A 223 -4.99 -12.88 5.24
C VAL A 223 -5.79 -11.75 4.60
N ASP A 224 -6.08 -10.73 5.39
CA ASP A 224 -7.04 -9.67 5.03
C ASP A 224 -6.33 -8.36 4.69
N ALA A 225 -5.07 -8.22 5.06
CA ALA A 225 -4.23 -7.10 4.65
C ALA A 225 -2.77 -7.54 4.66
N MET A 226 -1.91 -6.98 3.81
CA MET A 226 -0.48 -7.29 3.87
C MET A 226 0.44 -6.23 3.26
N MET A 227 1.70 -6.28 3.67
CA MET A 227 2.86 -5.74 2.97
C MET A 227 3.93 -6.84 2.91
N THR A 228 4.79 -6.86 1.89
CA THR A 228 5.85 -7.88 1.79
C THR A 228 7.21 -7.32 1.43
N PHE A 229 8.27 -8.03 1.85
CA PHE A 229 9.62 -7.74 1.41
C PHE A 229 10.37 -9.03 1.05
N GLY A 230 10.63 -9.19 -0.24
CA GLY A 230 11.14 -10.43 -0.82
C GLY A 230 10.12 -11.57 -0.70
N ASN A 231 10.61 -12.76 -0.38
CA ASN A 231 9.76 -13.96 -0.29
C ASN A 231 9.51 -14.42 1.13
N ASP A 232 10.22 -13.86 2.12
CA ASP A 232 10.26 -14.41 3.48
C ASP A 232 9.76 -13.45 4.55
N LEU A 233 9.68 -12.14 4.26
CA LEU A 233 9.15 -11.15 5.17
C LEU A 233 7.74 -10.73 4.76
N ILE A 234 6.82 -10.81 5.72
CA ILE A 234 5.44 -10.39 5.57
C ILE A 234 4.99 -9.63 6.81
N MET A 235 4.26 -8.54 6.58
CA MET A 235 3.47 -7.83 7.58
C MET A 235 2.02 -8.04 7.17
N PHE A 236 1.13 -8.43 8.08
CA PHE A 236 -0.23 -8.80 7.69
C PHE A 236 -1.24 -8.71 8.82
N SER A 237 -2.50 -8.54 8.43
CA SER A 237 -3.68 -8.75 9.25
C SER A 237 -4.39 -10.06 8.84
N VAL A 238 -5.26 -10.57 9.69
CA VAL A 238 -6.16 -11.68 9.37
C VAL A 238 -7.59 -11.36 9.77
N ASP A 239 -8.55 -11.97 9.07
CA ASP A 239 -9.96 -11.93 9.45
C ASP A 239 -10.17 -12.22 10.94
N PRO A 240 -11.22 -11.67 11.59
CA PRO A 240 -11.51 -11.94 12.99
C PRO A 240 -11.77 -13.43 13.22
N ILE A 241 -11.05 -14.03 14.18
CA ILE A 241 -11.20 -15.43 14.56
C ILE A 241 -11.66 -15.54 16.01
N SER A 242 -12.98 -15.44 16.20
CA SER A 242 -13.63 -15.43 17.51
C SER A 242 -13.25 -16.62 18.40
N GLU A 243 -13.00 -17.80 17.80
CA GLU A 243 -12.68 -19.06 18.47
C GLU A 243 -11.33 -19.04 19.18
N VAL A 244 -10.44 -18.13 18.79
CA VAL A 244 -9.11 -17.95 19.38
C VAL A 244 -8.91 -16.56 19.97
N GLY A 245 -9.94 -15.71 19.90
CA GLY A 245 -9.91 -14.35 20.44
C GLY A 245 -9.05 -13.40 19.62
N LEU A 246 -9.02 -13.56 18.30
CA LEU A 246 -8.49 -12.55 17.38
C LEU A 246 -9.65 -11.71 16.86
N ASP A 247 -9.54 -10.39 16.89
CA ASP A 247 -10.59 -9.46 16.49
C ASP A 247 -10.36 -8.82 15.11
N GLY A 248 -9.22 -9.10 14.48
CA GLY A 248 -8.83 -8.59 13.16
C GLY A 248 -8.12 -7.25 13.22
N GLY A 249 -7.95 -6.65 14.41
CA GLY A 249 -7.15 -5.44 14.60
C GLY A 249 -5.65 -5.71 14.71
N GLU A 250 -5.26 -6.99 14.72
CA GLU A 250 -3.87 -7.38 14.91
C GLU A 250 -3.03 -7.23 13.64
N ILE A 251 -1.89 -6.54 13.74
CA ILE A 251 -0.89 -6.50 12.67
C ILE A 251 0.31 -7.33 13.11
N TRP A 252 0.57 -8.40 12.36
CA TRP A 252 1.68 -9.31 12.59
C TRP A 252 2.85 -8.98 11.66
N VAL A 253 4.07 -9.15 12.16
CA VAL A 253 5.31 -9.13 11.39
C VAL A 253 5.96 -10.50 11.52
N TRP A 254 6.32 -11.10 10.39
CA TRP A 254 6.89 -12.45 10.37
C TRP A 254 8.04 -12.59 9.37
N ASP A 255 9.17 -13.09 9.88
CA ASP A 255 10.30 -13.58 9.09
C ASP A 255 10.25 -15.10 9.01
N ARG A 256 9.77 -15.61 7.88
CA ARG A 256 9.68 -17.04 7.60
C ARG A 256 11.06 -17.70 7.61
N ALA A 257 12.09 -17.04 7.09
CA ALA A 257 13.43 -17.59 6.98
C ALA A 257 14.09 -17.76 8.36
N ALA A 258 13.77 -16.89 9.32
CA ALA A 258 14.18 -17.03 10.72
C ALA A 258 13.49 -18.21 11.44
N GLY A 259 12.35 -18.69 10.94
CA GLY A 259 11.65 -19.86 11.46
C GLY A 259 10.99 -19.67 12.84
N GLY A 260 10.84 -18.41 13.28
CA GLY A 260 10.19 -18.02 14.55
C GLY A 260 8.67 -17.90 14.45
N ALA A 261 8.04 -17.58 15.58
CA ALA A 261 6.65 -17.10 15.60
C ALA A 261 6.60 -15.66 15.06
N ALA A 262 5.44 -15.25 14.55
CA ALA A 262 5.17 -13.86 14.24
C ALA A 262 5.12 -13.03 15.53
N SER A 263 5.45 -11.76 15.43
CA SER A 263 5.31 -10.78 16.51
C SER A 263 4.34 -9.68 16.09
N PHE A 264 3.63 -9.09 17.04
CA PHE A 264 2.83 -7.90 16.76
C PHE A 264 3.70 -6.72 16.34
N LEU A 265 3.17 -5.84 15.50
CA LEU A 265 3.80 -4.60 15.11
C LEU A 265 3.74 -3.59 16.27
N ASP A 266 4.90 -3.02 16.63
CA ASP A 266 4.98 -1.85 17.50
C ASP A 266 5.11 -0.59 16.64
N HIS A 267 4.06 0.23 16.59
CA HIS A 267 4.00 1.42 15.74
C HIS A 267 3.18 2.56 16.38
N GLY A 268 3.61 3.80 16.18
CA GLY A 268 2.93 4.99 16.72
C GLY A 268 2.77 4.98 18.26
N GLY A 269 3.64 4.26 18.97
CA GLY A 269 3.54 4.08 20.43
C GLY A 269 2.50 3.05 20.89
N ASN A 270 1.92 2.27 19.98
CA ASN A 270 0.99 1.18 20.26
C ASN A 270 1.57 -0.15 19.79
N THR A 271 1.15 -1.24 20.43
CA THR A 271 1.34 -2.60 19.94
C THR A 271 0.03 -3.02 19.28
N PHE A 272 0.05 -3.37 18.00
CA PHE A 272 -1.12 -3.81 17.24
C PHE A 272 -1.46 -5.28 17.56
N ASP A 273 -1.89 -5.52 18.80
CA ASP A 273 -2.45 -6.77 19.29
C ASP A 273 -3.97 -6.63 19.55
N THR A 274 -4.64 -7.72 19.95
CA THR A 274 -6.08 -7.72 20.30
C THR A 274 -6.43 -6.76 21.44
N GLY A 275 -5.45 -6.24 22.18
CA GLY A 275 -5.66 -5.25 23.24
C GLY A 275 -5.80 -3.82 22.71
N PHE A 276 -5.39 -3.56 21.47
CA PHE A 276 -5.43 -2.25 20.84
C PHE A 276 -6.78 -2.01 20.18
N ASP A 277 -7.53 -1.03 20.70
CA ASP A 277 -8.86 -0.63 20.21
C ASP A 277 -8.71 0.20 18.91
N VAL A 278 -8.60 -0.47 17.76
CA VAL A 278 -8.47 0.16 16.44
C VAL A 278 -9.73 0.97 16.16
N MET A 279 -10.90 0.38 16.37
CA MET A 279 -12.18 1.04 16.13
C MET A 279 -12.32 2.35 16.92
N GLY A 280 -12.01 2.33 18.21
CA GLY A 280 -12.06 3.51 19.07
C GLY A 280 -10.95 4.52 18.80
N THR A 281 -9.76 4.07 18.42
CA THR A 281 -8.58 4.94 18.18
C THR A 281 -8.70 5.74 16.87
N PHE A 282 -9.26 5.13 15.83
CA PHE A 282 -9.36 5.73 14.50
C PHE A 282 -10.78 6.17 14.14
N GLY A 283 -11.78 5.75 14.93
CA GLY A 283 -13.19 6.09 14.70
C GLY A 283 -13.82 5.32 13.55
N THR A 284 -13.30 4.13 13.24
CA THR A 284 -13.76 3.26 12.16
C THR A 284 -15.03 2.49 12.55
N ALA A 285 -15.58 1.71 11.62
CA ALA A 285 -16.77 0.89 11.86
C ALA A 285 -16.46 -0.50 12.45
N SER A 286 -15.21 -0.96 12.38
CA SER A 286 -14.77 -2.32 12.70
C SER A 286 -13.34 -2.33 13.25
N GLU A 287 -12.98 -3.37 14.02
CA GLU A 287 -11.58 -3.67 14.38
C GLU A 287 -10.81 -4.29 13.20
N ASN A 288 -11.50 -4.98 12.30
CA ASN A 288 -10.87 -5.79 11.26
C ASN A 288 -10.15 -4.94 10.22
N ILE A 289 -8.83 -5.06 10.15
CA ILE A 289 -7.97 -4.35 9.20
C ILE A 289 -7.93 -5.11 7.87
N ASN A 290 -8.39 -4.45 6.80
CA ASN A 290 -8.61 -5.04 5.47
C ASN A 290 -7.66 -4.52 4.39
N ALA A 291 -6.83 -3.54 4.73
CA ALA A 291 -5.78 -3.12 3.85
C ALA A 291 -4.61 -2.53 4.64
N LEU A 292 -3.39 -2.71 4.16
CA LEU A 292 -2.16 -2.31 4.84
C LEU A 292 -1.19 -1.77 3.81
N GLU A 293 -0.60 -0.63 4.12
CA GLU A 293 0.36 0.03 3.26
C GLU A 293 1.17 1.03 4.10
N ALA A 294 2.20 1.62 3.52
CA ALA A 294 3.01 2.64 4.13
C ALA A 294 3.17 3.87 3.25
N VAL A 295 3.12 5.03 3.89
CA VAL A 295 3.42 6.30 3.25
C VAL A 295 4.51 7.00 4.03
N GLN A 296 5.54 7.50 3.34
CA GLN A 296 6.46 8.43 3.98
C GLN A 296 5.96 9.86 3.80
N GLN A 297 5.63 10.51 4.91
CA GLN A 297 5.43 11.96 4.92
C GLN A 297 6.78 12.66 4.97
N TYR A 298 7.17 13.29 3.87
CA TYR A 298 8.31 14.20 3.84
C TYR A 298 7.87 15.52 4.45
N TYR A 299 8.39 15.83 5.64
CA TYR A 299 8.39 17.21 6.11
C TYR A 299 9.49 17.94 5.35
N ILE A 300 9.12 18.69 4.30
CA ILE A 300 10.03 19.68 3.73
C ILE A 300 9.93 20.90 4.66
N PRO A 301 10.91 21.15 5.55
CA PRO A 301 10.89 22.35 6.37
C PRO A 301 10.82 23.53 5.41
N TRP A 302 9.79 24.36 5.55
CA TRP A 302 9.51 25.56 4.77
C TRP A 302 10.80 26.17 4.21
N ILE A 303 11.13 25.85 2.95
CA ILE A 303 12.22 26.53 2.27
C ILE A 303 11.69 27.93 2.03
N SER A 304 12.29 28.93 2.67
CA SER A 304 11.90 30.32 2.43
C SER A 304 11.90 30.57 0.91
N PRO A 305 10.88 31.23 0.34
CA PRO A 305 10.76 31.44 -1.11
C PRO A 305 11.96 32.17 -1.73
N GLU A 306 12.86 32.73 -0.92
CA GLU A 306 14.11 33.36 -1.31
C GLU A 306 15.17 32.37 -1.86
N PHE A 307 15.00 31.06 -1.70
CA PHE A 307 15.95 30.05 -2.20
C PHE A 307 15.61 29.49 -3.60
N LEU A 308 14.45 29.84 -4.16
CA LEU A 308 14.10 29.57 -5.56
C LEU A 308 14.57 30.75 -6.43
N ILE A 309 15.89 30.97 -6.50
CA ILE A 309 16.45 31.77 -7.59
C ILE A 309 16.43 30.86 -8.82
N PRO A 310 15.73 31.23 -9.91
CA PRO A 310 15.84 30.49 -11.16
C PRO A 310 17.30 30.57 -11.60
N THR A 311 18.02 29.46 -11.50
CA THR A 311 19.27 29.36 -12.24
C THR A 311 18.85 29.22 -13.69
N GLU A 312 19.21 30.19 -14.53
CA GLU A 312 18.87 30.19 -15.95
C GLU A 312 19.13 28.79 -16.54
N ILE A 313 18.06 28.12 -16.97
CA ILE A 313 18.17 26.88 -17.75
C ILE A 313 18.87 27.29 -19.06
N PRO A 314 20.04 26.73 -19.39
CA PRO A 314 20.70 27.03 -20.65
C PRO A 314 19.76 26.64 -21.79
N SER A 315 19.33 27.62 -22.59
CA SER A 315 18.34 27.45 -23.65
C SER A 315 18.89 26.78 -24.93
N GLU A 316 19.92 25.96 -24.83
CA GLU A 316 20.52 25.30 -26.00
C GLU A 316 20.52 23.79 -25.82
N GLY A 317 19.64 23.10 -26.56
CA GLY A 317 19.81 21.66 -26.77
C GLY A 317 18.57 20.79 -26.97
N PHE A 318 17.35 21.33 -27.04
CA PHE A 318 16.21 20.51 -27.48
C PHE A 318 16.15 20.51 -29.02
N ILE A 319 16.85 19.57 -29.64
CA ILE A 319 16.56 19.20 -31.03
C ILE A 319 15.34 18.29 -31.00
N ALA A 320 14.23 18.84 -31.50
CA ALA A 320 13.09 18.11 -32.00
C ALA A 320 13.50 17.26 -33.21
N ASP A 321 13.32 15.95 -33.15
CA ASP A 321 12.21 15.25 -33.82
C ASP A 321 12.31 13.73 -33.59
N PRO A 322 11.18 13.01 -33.61
CA PRO A 322 11.12 11.57 -33.46
C PRO A 322 11.43 10.87 -34.79
N LEU A 323 11.84 9.60 -34.75
CA LEU A 323 11.30 8.48 -35.55
C LEU A 323 12.16 7.19 -35.37
N PRO A 324 11.57 6.02 -35.67
CA PRO A 324 11.92 4.70 -35.12
C PRO A 324 12.84 3.89 -36.04
N LEU A 325 13.49 2.84 -35.52
CA LEU A 325 14.12 1.72 -36.27
C LEU A 325 14.29 0.55 -35.27
N SER A 326 13.43 -0.47 -35.28
CA SER A 326 13.49 -1.74 -36.03
C SER A 326 14.61 -2.72 -35.62
N ILE A 327 14.17 -3.96 -35.38
CA ILE A 327 14.88 -5.23 -35.16
C ILE A 327 16.03 -5.47 -36.17
N GLU A 328 17.17 -6.02 -35.71
CA GLU A 328 17.82 -7.27 -36.21
C GLU A 328 19.20 -7.56 -35.54
N GLY A 329 19.34 -8.80 -35.03
CA GLY A 329 20.52 -9.67 -35.20
C GLY A 329 21.80 -9.44 -34.39
N PHE A 330 22.07 -10.33 -33.43
CA PHE A 330 23.17 -11.31 -33.45
C PHE A 330 22.82 -12.54 -32.60
#